data_AF-A0A654D3T4-F1
#
_entry.id   AF-A0A654D3T4-F1
#
_cell.length_a   1.000
_cell.length_b   1.000
_cell.length_c   1.000
_cell.angle_alpha   90.00
_cell.angle_beta   90.00
_cell.angle_gamma   90.00
#
_symmetry.space_group_name_H-M   'P 1'
#
loop_
_entity.id
_entity.type
_entity.pdbx_description
1 polymer ?
#
loop_
_entity_poly.entity_id
_entity_poly.type
_entity_poly.pdbx_seq_one_letter_code
_entity_poly.pdbx_strand_id
1 'polypeptide(L)'
;MDRLKLIWESRLSSHNKHKNESFLAVYVNSISIEQELITAAERNNATTLGDIFLSMESVKEFVIEDWKKSCHQNSLVTLMACACGQWECSTIKIKTSQQDNWVHWQFAVNDVYQKNYGQLPEFWFDAEDYAKALQVLDELNED
;
A
#
# COMPACT_ATOMS: atom_id res chain seq x y z
N MET A 1 -8.03 -17.60 0.31
CA MET A 1 -8.44 -16.41 1.09
C MET A 1 -7.18 -15.76 1.56
N ASP A 2 -7.03 -14.48 1.25
CA ASP A 2 -5.80 -13.75 1.51
C ASP A 2 -5.80 -13.19 2.93
N ARG A 3 -4.60 -13.07 3.51
CA ARG A 3 -4.40 -12.48 4.83
C ARG A 3 -3.62 -11.19 4.73
N LEU A 4 -4.24 -10.09 5.13
CA LEU A 4 -3.60 -8.79 5.23
C LEU A 4 -2.90 -8.64 6.58
N LYS A 5 -1.69 -8.09 6.58
CA LYS A 5 -1.02 -7.60 7.78
C LYS A 5 -0.36 -6.25 7.48
N LEU A 6 -0.62 -5.28 8.35
CA LEU A 6 0.00 -3.95 8.36
C LEU A 6 0.95 -3.85 9.55
N ILE A 7 2.12 -3.25 9.35
CA ILE A 7 3.13 -3.04 10.42
C ILE A 7 3.83 -1.71 10.18
N TRP A 8 4.05 -0.94 11.25
CA TRP A 8 4.99 0.18 11.23
C TRP A 8 6.42 -0.36 11.35
N GLU A 9 7.23 -0.15 10.31
CA GLU A 9 8.64 -0.56 10.28
C GLU A 9 9.55 0.67 10.20
N SER A 10 10.75 0.57 10.76
CA SER A 10 11.81 1.56 10.60
C SER A 10 12.84 1.03 9.60
N ARG A 11 13.09 1.76 8.50
CA ARG A 11 14.16 1.42 7.55
C ARG A 11 15.22 2.50 7.54
N LEU A 12 16.47 2.07 7.39
CA LEU A 12 17.54 2.93 6.90
C LEU A 12 17.32 3.10 5.39
N SER A 13 16.50 4.07 5.02
CA SER A 13 16.38 4.49 3.62
C SER A 13 17.78 4.88 3.09
N SER A 14 18.18 4.31 1.95
CA SER A 14 19.37 4.71 1.21
C SER A 14 19.25 6.12 0.61
N HIS A 15 18.03 6.65 0.53
CA HIS A 15 17.75 8.01 0.12
C HIS A 15 17.60 8.92 1.33
N ASN A 16 18.60 9.80 1.50
CA ASN A 16 18.84 10.69 2.66
C ASN A 16 17.65 11.54 3.17
N LYS A 17 16.50 11.60 2.48
CA LYS A 17 15.36 12.44 2.89
C LYS A 17 14.50 11.83 4.00
N HIS A 18 14.43 10.49 4.10
CA HIS A 18 13.55 9.79 5.06
C HIS A 18 14.33 8.89 6.03
N LYS A 19 15.59 9.25 6.30
CA LYS A 19 16.46 8.48 7.17
C LYS A 19 15.91 8.54 8.60
N ASN A 20 15.54 7.37 9.15
CA ASN A 20 14.91 7.17 10.47
C ASN A 20 13.39 7.41 10.55
N GLU A 21 12.67 7.47 9.43
CA GLU A 21 11.21 7.52 9.46
C GLU A 21 10.59 6.11 9.52
N SER A 22 9.51 6.00 10.31
CA SER A 22 8.64 4.82 10.28
C SER A 22 7.80 4.85 9.00
N PHE A 23 7.61 3.70 8.35
CA PHE A 23 6.78 3.54 7.16
C PHE A 23 5.80 2.39 7.34
N LEU A 24 4.70 2.43 6.58
CA LEU A 24 3.69 1.39 6.61
C LEU A 24 4.09 0.21 5.72
N ALA A 25 4.55 -0.88 6.32
CA ALA A 25 4.81 -2.12 5.63
C ALA A 25 3.51 -2.92 5.43
N VAL A 26 3.24 -3.32 4.19
CA VAL A 26 2.04 -4.06 3.79
C VAL A 26 2.41 -5.48 3.38
N TYR A 27 1.81 -6.46 4.04
CA TYR A 27 2.01 -7.87 3.76
C TYR A 27 0.70 -8.56 3.37
N VAL A 28 0.74 -9.37 2.33
CA VAL A 28 -0.36 -10.24 1.91
C VAL A 28 0.16 -11.68 1.89
N ASN A 29 -0.51 -12.58 2.59
CA ASN A 29 -0.10 -14.00 2.71
C ASN A 29 1.36 -14.17 3.16
N SER A 30 1.81 -13.32 4.09
CA SER A 30 3.19 -13.27 4.60
C SER A 30 4.27 -12.84 3.60
N ILE A 31 3.87 -12.37 2.40
CA ILE A 31 4.77 -11.78 1.40
C ILE A 31 4.61 -10.26 1.46
N SER A 32 5.70 -9.51 1.47
CA SER A 32 5.60 -8.05 1.39
C SER A 32 5.09 -7.65 0.00
N ILE A 33 4.16 -6.69 -0.05
CA ILE A 33 3.69 -6.11 -1.31
C ILE A 33 4.87 -5.54 -2.12
N GLU A 34 5.91 -5.08 -1.43
CA GLU A 34 7.16 -4.66 -2.06
C GLU A 34 7.79 -5.75 -2.90
N GLN A 35 7.93 -6.94 -2.33
CA GLN A 35 8.58 -8.06 -3.00
C GLN A 35 7.74 -8.52 -4.20
N GLU A 36 6.41 -8.50 -4.10
CA GLU A 36 5.52 -8.77 -5.23
C GLU A 36 5.75 -7.76 -6.36
N LEU A 37 5.80 -6.47 -6.02
CA LEU A 37 6.03 -5.40 -7.00
C LEU A 37 7.43 -5.47 -7.62
N ILE A 38 8.47 -5.78 -6.83
CA ILE A 38 9.85 -5.99 -7.32
C ILE A 38 9.87 -7.17 -8.29
N THR A 39 9.30 -8.29 -7.88
CA THR A 39 9.23 -9.49 -8.72
C THR A 39 8.49 -9.22 -10.03
N ALA A 40 7.41 -8.43 -9.97
CA ALA A 40 6.64 -8.03 -11.14
C ALA A 40 7.41 -7.06 -12.05
N ALA A 41 8.14 -6.10 -11.47
CA ALA A 41 9.03 -5.18 -12.18
C ALA A 41 10.15 -5.94 -12.93
N GLU A 42 10.82 -6.87 -12.23
CA GLU A 42 11.91 -7.69 -12.77
C GLU A 42 11.44 -8.52 -13.96
N ARG A 43 10.26 -9.13 -13.88
CA ARG A 43 9.64 -9.87 -15.00
C ARG A 43 9.42 -9.01 -16.24
N ASN A 44 9.27 -7.70 -16.07
CA ASN A 44 9.00 -6.74 -17.15
C ASN A 44 10.23 -5.91 -17.54
N ASN A 45 11.42 -6.23 -17.03
CA ASN A 45 12.65 -5.45 -17.22
C ASN A 45 12.52 -3.97 -16.80
N ALA A 46 11.64 -3.67 -15.84
CA ALA A 46 11.56 -2.34 -15.27
C ALA A 46 12.73 -2.12 -14.30
N THR A 47 13.51 -1.06 -14.53
CA THR A 47 14.77 -0.80 -13.84
C THR A 47 14.62 -0.18 -12.45
N THR A 48 13.46 0.39 -12.12
CA THR A 48 13.24 1.06 -10.83
C THR A 48 11.78 1.03 -10.42
N LEU A 49 11.49 0.46 -9.25
CA LEU A 49 10.40 0.93 -8.40
C LEU A 49 10.93 2.20 -7.73
N GLY A 50 10.30 3.35 -7.92
CA GLY A 50 10.67 4.57 -7.18
C GLY A 50 10.52 4.35 -5.66
N ASP A 51 11.05 5.28 -4.84
CA ASP A 51 11.06 5.14 -3.37
C ASP A 51 9.69 4.76 -2.79
N ILE A 52 9.78 3.98 -1.72
CA ILE A 52 9.03 2.74 -1.53
C ILE A 52 8.29 2.81 -0.17
N PHE A 53 6.96 2.78 -0.23
CA PHE A 53 5.97 2.93 0.88
C PHE A 53 5.80 4.31 1.51
N LEU A 54 4.56 4.58 1.94
CA LEU A 54 4.20 5.80 2.63
C LEU A 54 4.88 5.87 3.99
N SER A 55 5.61 6.96 4.24
CA SER A 55 6.05 7.31 5.60
C SER A 55 4.83 7.54 6.49
N MET A 56 5.03 7.38 7.80
CA MET A 56 3.99 7.57 8.80
C MET A 56 3.30 8.94 8.70
N GLU A 57 4.09 10.01 8.53
CA GLU A 57 3.56 11.37 8.33
C GLU A 57 2.68 11.45 7.07
N SER A 58 3.13 10.85 5.96
CA SER A 58 2.36 10.81 4.71
C SER A 58 1.03 10.04 4.85
N VAL A 59 1.02 8.98 5.67
CA VAL A 59 -0.20 8.22 5.97
C VAL A 59 -1.18 9.06 6.79
N LYS A 60 -0.68 9.71 7.86
CA LYS A 60 -1.48 10.54 8.78
C LYS A 60 -2.08 11.75 8.06
N GLU A 61 -1.28 12.44 7.26
CA GLU A 61 -1.69 13.70 6.63
C GLU A 61 -2.74 13.50 5.54
N PHE A 62 -2.70 12.38 4.79
CA PHE A 62 -3.44 12.30 3.52
C PHE A 62 -4.32 11.07 3.30
N VAL A 63 -4.07 9.92 3.93
CA VAL A 63 -4.70 8.66 3.46
C VAL A 63 -5.25 7.75 4.55
N ILE A 64 -5.06 8.07 5.84
CA ILE A 64 -5.57 7.25 6.95
C ILE A 64 -7.08 7.00 6.85
N GLU A 65 -7.86 8.04 6.54
CA GLU A 65 -9.32 7.93 6.41
C GLU A 65 -9.74 7.08 5.21
N ASP A 66 -8.97 7.11 4.12
CA ASP A 66 -9.26 6.31 2.93
C ASP A 66 -9.01 4.82 3.18
N TRP A 67 -7.95 4.50 3.93
CA TRP A 67 -7.72 3.15 4.46
C TRP A 67 -8.88 2.71 5.35
N LYS A 68 -9.29 3.51 6.34
CA LYS A 68 -10.39 3.15 7.24
C LYS A 68 -11.72 2.97 6.52
N LYS A 69 -12.03 3.80 5.52
CA LYS A 69 -13.27 3.67 4.72
C LYS A 69 -13.28 2.43 3.83
N SER A 70 -12.11 1.90 3.45
CA SER A 70 -12.01 0.80 2.50
C SER A 70 -12.60 -0.53 2.97
N CYS A 71 -12.87 -0.70 4.27
CA CYS A 71 -13.54 -1.88 4.81
C CYS A 71 -15.08 -1.83 4.68
N HIS A 72 -15.65 -0.67 4.34
CA HIS A 72 -17.10 -0.42 4.37
C HIS A 72 -17.68 0.08 3.05
N GLN A 73 -16.84 0.55 2.13
CA GLN A 73 -17.27 1.10 0.86
C GLN A 73 -16.13 1.10 -0.16
N ASN A 74 -16.50 1.38 -1.41
CA ASN A 74 -15.52 1.57 -2.46
C ASN A 74 -14.63 2.77 -2.13
N SER A 75 -13.33 2.53 -2.02
CA SER A 75 -12.33 3.55 -1.70
C SER A 75 -11.08 3.37 -2.56
N LEU A 76 -10.27 4.40 -2.64
CA LEU A 76 -8.98 4.37 -3.32
C LEU A 76 -7.88 4.55 -2.29
N VAL A 77 -7.19 3.45 -1.98
CA VAL A 77 -6.13 3.40 -0.97
C VAL A 77 -4.79 3.63 -1.64
N THR A 78 -3.91 4.43 -1.04
CA THR A 78 -2.54 4.62 -1.55
C THR A 78 -1.60 3.66 -0.84
N LEU A 79 -0.80 2.90 -1.61
CA LEU A 79 0.23 1.99 -1.09
C LEU A 79 1.61 2.64 -1.06
N MET A 80 1.96 3.37 -2.12
CA MET A 80 3.28 3.93 -2.32
C MET A 80 3.17 5.28 -2.99
N ALA A 81 4.04 6.22 -2.63
CA ALA A 81 4.18 7.55 -3.23
C ALA A 81 5.61 7.74 -3.76
N CYS A 82 5.85 8.74 -4.62
CA CYS A 82 7.17 9.00 -5.16
C CYS A 82 8.21 9.33 -4.07
N ALA A 83 9.49 9.14 -4.40
CA ALA A 83 10.67 9.69 -3.70
C ALA A 83 10.65 11.20 -3.44
N CYS A 84 9.87 11.93 -4.23
CA CYS A 84 9.67 13.35 -4.04
C CYS A 84 8.77 13.70 -2.85
N GLY A 85 8.14 12.71 -2.20
CA GLY A 85 7.16 12.89 -1.12
C GLY A 85 5.80 13.38 -1.61
N GLN A 86 5.64 13.59 -2.92
CA GLN A 86 4.41 14.07 -3.55
C GLN A 86 3.60 12.89 -4.08
N TRP A 87 2.49 12.56 -3.41
CA TRP A 87 1.60 11.45 -3.80
C TRP A 87 1.01 11.62 -5.22
N GLU A 88 0.99 12.83 -5.75
CA GLU A 88 0.50 13.10 -7.12
C GLU A 88 1.51 12.70 -8.21
N CYS A 89 2.81 12.63 -7.89
CA CYS A 89 3.85 12.52 -8.91
C CYS A 89 4.12 11.08 -9.38
N SER A 90 3.84 10.07 -8.55
CA SER A 90 3.83 8.64 -8.89
C SER A 90 3.28 7.86 -7.70
N THR A 91 2.08 7.31 -7.81
CA THR A 91 1.48 6.47 -6.75
C THR A 91 1.02 5.13 -7.27
N ILE A 92 1.24 4.08 -6.47
CA ILE A 92 0.47 2.84 -6.61
C ILE A 92 -0.72 2.96 -5.68
N LYS A 93 -1.91 2.89 -6.27
CA LYS A 93 -3.18 2.90 -5.55
C LYS A 93 -3.85 1.54 -5.68
N ILE A 94 -4.64 1.18 -4.68
CA ILE A 94 -5.56 0.05 -4.69
C ILE A 94 -6.97 0.61 -4.73
N LYS A 95 -7.74 0.21 -5.73
CA LYS A 95 -9.19 0.31 -5.69
C LYS A 95 -9.71 -0.81 -4.79
N THR A 96 -10.41 -0.41 -3.75
CA THR A 96 -11.07 -1.31 -2.81
C THR A 96 -12.56 -1.33 -3.13
N SER A 97 -13.17 -2.51 -3.01
CA SER A 97 -14.62 -2.64 -3.06
C SER A 97 -15.08 -3.71 -2.09
N GLN A 98 -16.17 -3.44 -1.38
CA GLN A 98 -16.77 -4.43 -0.49
C GLN A 98 -17.95 -5.10 -1.19
N GLN A 99 -17.98 -6.43 -1.13
CA GLN A 99 -19.11 -7.25 -1.53
C GLN A 99 -19.37 -8.29 -0.44
N ASP A 100 -20.57 -8.24 0.15
CA ASP A 100 -20.94 -9.06 1.32
C ASP A 100 -19.90 -8.90 2.45
N ASN A 101 -19.32 -10.02 2.91
CA ASN A 101 -18.26 -10.06 3.94
C ASN A 101 -16.85 -10.03 3.35
N TRP A 102 -16.67 -9.60 2.10
CA TRP A 102 -15.37 -9.60 1.43
C TRP A 102 -14.94 -8.20 1.01
N VAL A 103 -13.67 -7.89 1.26
CA VAL A 103 -12.99 -6.72 0.72
C VAL A 103 -12.11 -7.18 -0.43
N HIS A 104 -12.40 -6.66 -1.62
CA HIS A 104 -11.63 -6.91 -2.83
C HIS A 104 -10.66 -5.77 -3.06
N TRP A 105 -9.40 -6.11 -3.30
CA TRP A 105 -8.34 -5.21 -3.72
C TRP A 105 -7.99 -5.46 -5.18
N GLN A 106 -8.13 -4.40 -5.97
CA GLN A 106 -7.65 -4.34 -7.34
C GLN A 106 -6.68 -3.17 -7.45
N PHE A 107 -5.47 -3.41 -7.94
CA PHE A 107 -4.52 -2.31 -8.13
C PHE A 107 -5.07 -1.33 -9.18
N ALA A 108 -5.26 -0.08 -8.76
CA ALA A 108 -5.64 1.04 -9.62
C ALA A 108 -4.38 1.59 -10.31
N VAL A 109 -3.81 0.76 -11.19
CA VAL A 109 -2.65 1.14 -12.01
C VAL A 109 -3.10 2.02 -13.17
N ASN A 110 -2.35 3.10 -13.41
CA ASN A 110 -2.42 3.79 -14.69
C ASN A 110 -1.58 3.02 -15.73
N ASP A 111 -1.70 3.39 -17.01
CA ASP A 111 -1.00 2.73 -18.12
C ASP A 111 0.52 2.63 -17.91
N VAL A 112 1.13 3.60 -17.20
CA VAL A 112 2.57 3.60 -16.88
C VAL A 112 2.89 2.46 -15.92
N TYR A 113 2.11 2.30 -14.85
CA TYR A 113 2.31 1.21 -13.91
C TYR A 113 2.03 -0.15 -14.55
N GLN A 114 0.95 -0.27 -15.33
CA GLN A 114 0.64 -1.53 -16.02
C GLN A 114 1.77 -1.92 -17.00
N LYS A 115 2.35 -0.96 -17.71
CA LYS A 115 3.48 -1.20 -18.62
C LYS A 115 4.76 -1.63 -17.90
N ASN A 116 5.04 -1.05 -16.73
CA ASN A 116 6.30 -1.27 -16.01
C ASN A 116 6.24 -2.47 -15.06
N TYR A 117 5.08 -2.76 -14.49
CA TYR A 117 4.91 -3.80 -13.45
C TYR A 117 4.02 -4.95 -13.90
N GLY A 118 3.51 -4.91 -15.13
CA GLY A 118 2.62 -5.93 -15.67
C GLY A 118 1.24 -5.94 -15.00
N GLN A 119 0.52 -7.04 -15.17
CA GLN A 119 -0.74 -7.28 -14.47
C GLN A 119 -0.46 -7.65 -13.02
N LEU A 120 -0.76 -6.74 -12.09
CA LEU A 120 -0.68 -7.01 -10.66
C LEU A 120 -1.85 -7.91 -10.23
N PRO A 121 -1.65 -8.76 -9.20
CA PRO A 121 -2.68 -9.65 -8.71
C PRO A 121 -3.85 -8.88 -8.09
N GLU A 122 -4.99 -9.55 -8.02
CA GLU A 122 -6.14 -9.14 -7.21
C GLU A 122 -6.12 -9.92 -5.89
N PHE A 123 -6.59 -9.31 -4.81
CA PHE A 123 -6.62 -9.94 -3.49
C PHE A 123 -7.99 -9.84 -2.85
N TRP A 124 -8.38 -10.89 -2.14
CA TRP A 124 -9.68 -11.00 -1.48
C TRP A 124 -9.50 -11.32 0.01
N PHE A 125 -10.00 -10.42 0.84
CA PHE A 125 -9.88 -10.48 2.29
C PHE A 125 -11.25 -10.61 2.95
N ASP A 126 -11.32 -11.40 4.02
CA ASP A 126 -12.47 -11.35 4.92
C ASP A 126 -12.56 -9.96 5.55
N ALA A 127 -13.76 -9.37 5.59
CA ALA A 127 -13.97 -7.99 6.02
C ALA A 127 -13.63 -7.78 7.50
N GLU A 128 -13.87 -8.77 8.38
CA GLU A 128 -13.54 -8.65 9.81
C GLU A 128 -12.04 -8.69 10.01
N ASP A 129 -11.35 -9.64 9.36
CA ASP A 129 -9.89 -9.76 9.47
C ASP A 129 -9.18 -8.57 8.82
N TYR A 130 -9.72 -8.05 7.72
CA TYR A 130 -9.26 -6.82 7.11
C TYR A 130 -9.39 -5.63 8.06
N ALA A 131 -10.57 -5.43 8.67
CA ALA A 131 -10.79 -4.34 9.63
C ALA A 131 -9.86 -4.43 10.85
N LYS A 132 -9.60 -5.63 11.36
CA LYS A 132 -8.61 -5.86 12.43
C LYS A 132 -7.20 -5.44 12.00
N ALA A 133 -6.79 -5.77 10.77
CA ALA A 133 -5.48 -5.37 10.26
C ALA A 133 -5.30 -3.85 10.17
N LEU A 134 -6.38 -3.09 9.94
CA LEU A 134 -6.35 -1.63 9.88
C LEU A 134 -6.22 -0.93 11.23
N GLN A 135 -6.43 -1.63 12.36
CA GLN A 135 -6.34 -1.04 13.71
C GLN A 135 -4.94 -0.47 14.02
N VAL A 136 -3.90 -0.96 13.35
CA VAL A 136 -2.53 -0.41 13.42
C VAL A 136 -2.46 1.07 13.00
N LEU A 137 -3.45 1.55 12.23
CA LEU A 137 -3.54 2.96 11.85
C LEU A 137 -4.13 3.83 12.96
N ASP A 138 -4.85 3.25 13.95
CA ASP A 138 -5.40 4.00 15.08
C ASP A 138 -4.32 4.44 16.08
N GLU A 139 -3.21 3.71 16.14
CA GLU A 139 -2.02 4.06 16.94
C GLU A 139 -1.42 5.43 16.54
N LEU A 140 -1.79 5.97 15.37
CA LEU A 140 -1.35 7.31 14.91
C LEU A 140 -2.15 8.48 15.46
N ASN A 141 -3.35 8.21 15.98
CA ASN A 141 -4.30 9.23 16.45
C ASN A 141 -4.16 9.53 17.95
N GLU A 142 -3.29 8.82 18.67
CA GLU A 142 -3.11 8.97 20.12
C GLU A 142 -1.98 9.95 20.53
N ASP A 143 -1.34 10.62 19.56
CA ASP A 143 -0.32 11.68 19.77
C ASP A 143 -0.81 13.08 19.34
#